data_AF-A0A923UR43-F1
#
_entry.id   AF-A0A923UR43-F1
#
_cell.length_a   1.000
_cell.length_b   1.000
_cell.length_c   1.000
_cell.angle_alpha   90.00
_cell.angle_beta   90.00
_cell.angle_gamma   90.00
#
_symmetry.space_group_name_H-M   'P 1'
#
loop_
_entity.id
_entity.type
_entity.pdbx_description
1 polymer ?
#
loop_
_entity_poly.entity_id
_entity_poly.type
_entity_poly.pdbx_seq_one_letter_code
_entity_poly.pdbx_strand_id
1 'polypeptide(L)'
;MLHYIQQNTLLKYALLGVCFVVLFFVGYIRDYVFVNINYELIDIYYKRNEWQMPANLSYFEHWDYARLYYFKYTLTALFVFLYLGVSLASVTLLFKPKKYLLYTAIAYLTVVVVAYALNNTHLLGIDGRQAYLFSRELMGFVQSPFIFIVLISVFFLAEKQELLVSVNKA
;
A
#
# COMPACT_ATOMS: atom_id res chain seq x y z
N MET A 1 -20.82 -9.84 31.47
CA MET A 1 -19.56 -10.28 30.79
C MET A 1 -19.76 -10.48 29.28
N LEU A 2 -20.76 -11.27 28.85
CA LEU A 2 -21.12 -11.45 27.42
C LEU A 2 -21.44 -10.13 26.69
N HIS A 3 -22.24 -9.24 27.30
CA HIS A 3 -22.60 -7.95 26.68
C HIS A 3 -21.39 -7.00 26.46
N TYR A 4 -20.35 -7.12 27.29
CA TYR A 4 -19.10 -6.33 27.20
C TYR A 4 -18.15 -6.89 26.14
N ILE A 5 -18.12 -8.22 25.98
CA ILE A 5 -17.37 -8.89 24.90
C ILE A 5 -17.99 -8.52 23.53
N GLN A 6 -19.32 -8.52 23.45
CA GLN A 6 -20.08 -8.26 22.22
C GLN A 6 -20.00 -6.80 21.75
N GLN A 7 -20.00 -5.83 22.68
CA GLN A 7 -19.85 -4.39 22.36
C GLN A 7 -18.46 -4.08 21.78
N ASN A 8 -17.42 -4.79 22.23
CA ASN A 8 -16.05 -4.67 21.73
C ASN A 8 -15.92 -5.21 20.29
N THR A 9 -16.71 -6.23 19.93
CA THR A 9 -16.70 -6.82 18.59
C THR A 9 -17.33 -5.88 17.54
N LEU A 10 -18.47 -5.25 17.85
CA LEU A 10 -19.12 -4.30 16.93
C LEU A 10 -18.22 -3.10 16.63
N LEU A 11 -17.58 -2.54 17.68
CA LEU A 11 -16.63 -1.44 17.52
C LEU A 11 -15.43 -1.84 16.64
N LYS A 12 -14.85 -3.04 16.85
CA LYS A 12 -13.77 -3.56 16.00
C LYS A 12 -14.20 -3.66 14.53
N TYR A 13 -15.41 -4.14 14.23
CA TYR A 13 -15.90 -4.20 12.85
C TYR A 13 -16.15 -2.81 12.24
N ALA A 14 -16.70 -1.88 13.01
CA ALA A 14 -16.86 -0.49 12.57
C ALA A 14 -15.52 0.17 12.26
N LEU A 15 -14.52 0.00 13.15
CA LEU A 15 -13.16 0.48 12.94
C LEU A 15 -12.52 -0.14 11.71
N LEU A 16 -12.69 -1.45 11.50
CA LEU A 16 -12.22 -2.13 10.30
C LEU A 16 -12.85 -1.52 9.03
N GLY A 17 -14.16 -1.26 9.05
CA GLY A 17 -14.86 -0.57 7.96
C GLY A 17 -14.27 0.80 7.65
N VAL A 18 -14.02 1.62 8.69
CA VAL A 18 -13.37 2.93 8.54
C VAL A 18 -11.97 2.79 7.94
N CYS A 19 -11.17 1.82 8.41
CA CYS A 19 -9.84 1.56 7.88
C CYS A 19 -9.88 1.22 6.38
N PHE A 20 -10.84 0.39 5.97
CA PHE A 20 -11.04 0.06 4.55
C PHE A 20 -11.42 1.27 3.71
N VAL A 21 -12.33 2.11 4.20
CA VAL A 21 -12.72 3.35 3.52
C VAL A 21 -11.51 4.26 3.33
N VAL A 22 -10.69 4.45 4.38
CA VAL A 22 -9.45 5.24 4.29
C VAL A 22 -8.48 4.65 3.26
N LEU A 23 -8.21 3.35 3.31
CA LEU A 23 -7.32 2.67 2.36
C LEU A 23 -7.82 2.77 0.91
N PHE A 24 -9.13 2.73 0.71
CA PHE A 24 -9.75 2.90 -0.60
C PHE A 24 -9.58 4.33 -1.11
N PHE A 25 -9.84 5.35 -0.28
CA PHE A 25 -9.64 6.75 -0.67
C PHE A 25 -8.17 7.06 -0.98
N VAL A 26 -7.22 6.56 -0.18
CA VAL A 26 -5.80 6.71 -0.48
C VAL A 26 -5.47 6.05 -1.84
N GLY A 27 -6.08 4.90 -2.14
CA GLY A 27 -5.90 4.19 -3.40
C GLY A 27 -6.45 4.95 -4.59
N TYR A 28 -7.63 5.54 -4.45
CA TYR A 28 -8.23 6.39 -5.47
C TYR A 28 -7.36 7.61 -5.76
N ILE A 29 -6.88 8.32 -4.73
CA ILE A 29 -5.99 9.47 -4.90
C ILE A 29 -4.68 9.04 -5.57
N ARG A 30 -4.13 7.88 -5.18
CA ARG A 30 -2.92 7.32 -5.80
C ARG A 30 -3.14 7.10 -7.29
N ASP A 31 -4.15 6.33 -7.66
CA ASP A 31 -4.41 6.01 -9.05
C ASP A 31 -4.66 7.27 -9.89
N TYR A 32 -5.48 8.19 -9.38
CA TYR A 32 -5.73 9.48 -9.99
C TYR A 32 -4.43 10.25 -10.27
N VAL A 33 -3.55 10.41 -9.28
CA VAL A 33 -2.29 11.15 -9.47
C VAL A 33 -1.36 10.44 -10.46
N PHE A 34 -1.18 9.12 -10.33
CA PHE A 34 -0.25 8.38 -11.19
C PHE A 34 -0.71 8.29 -12.64
N VAL A 35 -2.02 8.13 -12.90
CA VAL A 35 -2.57 8.12 -14.25
C VAL A 35 -2.33 9.45 -14.95
N ASN A 36 -2.64 10.57 -14.29
CA ASN A 36 -2.43 11.90 -14.85
C ASN A 36 -0.95 12.20 -15.12
N ILE A 37 -0.06 11.85 -14.18
CA ILE A 37 1.40 12.01 -14.38
C ILE A 37 1.90 11.14 -15.53
N ASN A 38 1.39 9.91 -15.69
CA ASN A 38 1.80 9.04 -16.79
C ASN A 38 1.34 9.58 -18.15
N TYR A 39 0.14 10.15 -18.24
CA TYR A 39 -0.33 10.78 -19.48
C TYR A 39 0.54 11.99 -19.84
N GLU A 40 0.85 12.84 -18.87
CA GLU A 40 1.74 13.99 -19.06
C GLU A 40 3.13 13.55 -19.54
N LEU A 41 3.72 12.52 -18.91
CA LEU A 41 5.00 11.97 -19.34
C LEU A 41 4.98 11.46 -20.80
N ILE A 42 3.88 10.83 -21.22
CA ILE A 42 3.70 10.37 -22.61
C ILE A 42 3.59 11.57 -23.55
N ASP A 43 2.82 12.59 -23.19
CA ASP A 43 2.63 13.78 -24.00
C ASP A 43 3.95 14.53 -24.23
N ILE A 44 4.72 14.77 -23.16
CA ILE A 44 6.06 15.39 -23.23
C ILE A 44 7.02 14.52 -24.05
N TYR A 45 7.03 13.20 -23.85
CA TYR A 45 7.95 12.29 -24.53
C TYR A 45 7.72 12.25 -26.05
N TYR A 46 6.45 12.24 -26.48
CA TYR A 46 6.08 12.20 -27.89
C TYR A 46 5.82 13.58 -28.51
N LYS A 47 5.94 14.68 -27.73
CA LYS A 47 5.72 16.06 -28.15
C LYS A 47 4.35 16.29 -28.80
N ARG A 48 3.30 15.70 -28.21
CA ARG A 48 1.95 15.77 -28.80
C ARG A 48 1.23 17.07 -28.46
N ASN A 49 1.45 17.63 -27.26
CA ASN A 49 0.76 18.82 -26.76
C ASN A 49 -0.78 18.67 -26.83
N GLU A 50 -1.28 17.44 -26.66
CA GLU A 50 -2.71 17.11 -26.76
C GLU A 50 -3.34 16.93 -25.39
N TRP A 51 -2.55 16.48 -24.41
CA TRP A 51 -3.02 16.27 -23.05
C TRP A 51 -2.99 17.58 -22.23
N GLN A 52 -4.04 17.80 -21.44
CA GLN A 52 -4.09 18.89 -20.46
C GLN A 52 -4.34 18.27 -19.09
N MET A 53 -3.53 18.64 -18.10
CA MET A 53 -3.73 18.14 -16.75
C MET A 53 -4.97 18.76 -16.12
N PRO A 54 -5.64 18.03 -15.21
CA PRO A 54 -6.73 18.61 -14.44
C PRO A 54 -6.21 19.74 -13.54
N ALA A 55 -7.06 20.71 -13.24
CA ALA A 55 -6.67 21.97 -12.59
C ALA A 55 -5.89 21.80 -11.28
N ASN A 56 -6.21 20.78 -10.48
CA ASN A 56 -5.54 20.44 -9.22
C ASN A 56 -4.13 19.82 -9.40
N LEU A 57 -3.77 19.41 -10.62
CA LEU A 57 -2.45 18.87 -10.97
C LEU A 57 -1.72 19.73 -12.02
N SER A 58 -2.34 20.79 -12.52
CA SER A 58 -1.79 21.73 -13.53
C SER A 58 -0.39 22.28 -13.20
N TYR A 59 -0.02 22.31 -11.91
CA TYR A 59 1.33 22.66 -11.48
C TYR A 59 2.43 21.78 -12.10
N PHE A 60 2.12 20.54 -12.47
CA PHE A 60 3.07 19.62 -13.08
C PHE A 60 3.22 19.78 -14.61
N GLU A 61 2.33 20.51 -15.29
CA GLU A 61 2.41 20.74 -16.75
C GLU A 61 3.68 21.51 -17.17
N HIS A 62 4.23 22.29 -16.24
CA HIS A 62 5.42 23.10 -16.48
C HIS A 62 6.72 22.34 -16.19
N TRP A 63 6.62 21.07 -15.78
CA TRP A 63 7.79 20.26 -15.42
C TRP A 63 8.34 19.56 -16.64
N ASP A 64 9.66 19.51 -16.75
CA ASP A 64 10.33 18.72 -17.77
C ASP A 64 10.19 17.22 -17.48
N TYR A 65 10.39 16.41 -18.53
CA TYR A 65 10.25 14.96 -18.47
C TYR A 65 11.04 14.34 -17.31
N ALA A 66 12.31 14.73 -17.12
CA ALA A 66 13.17 14.12 -16.12
C ALA A 66 12.67 14.43 -14.70
N ARG A 67 12.32 15.69 -14.43
CA ARG A 67 11.79 16.10 -13.13
C ARG A 67 10.48 15.38 -12.79
N LEU A 68 9.56 15.31 -13.74
CA LEU A 68 8.29 14.61 -13.55
C LEU A 68 8.47 13.10 -13.36
N TYR A 69 9.41 12.50 -14.12
CA TYR A 69 9.76 11.09 -14.02
C TYR A 69 10.35 10.72 -12.66
N TYR A 70 11.30 11.50 -12.13
CA TYR A 70 11.89 11.24 -10.82
C TYR A 70 10.90 11.49 -9.67
N PHE A 71 10.06 12.51 -9.80
CA PHE A 71 9.04 12.81 -8.80
C PHE A 71 8.01 11.67 -8.63
N LYS A 72 7.73 10.91 -9.68
CA LYS A 72 6.92 9.68 -9.61
C LYS A 72 7.48 8.67 -8.60
N TYR A 73 8.81 8.55 -8.47
CA TYR A 73 9.42 7.69 -7.45
C TYR A 73 9.26 8.26 -6.03
N THR A 74 9.32 9.58 -5.88
CA THR A 74 9.01 10.23 -4.59
C THR A 74 7.55 9.97 -4.19
N LEU A 75 6.61 10.08 -5.12
CA LEU A 75 5.20 9.73 -4.88
C LEU A 75 5.05 8.25 -4.54
N THR A 76 5.79 7.38 -5.22
CA THR A 76 5.81 5.94 -4.96
C THR A 76 6.19 5.67 -3.49
N ALA A 77 7.27 6.29 -3.00
CA ALA A 77 7.68 6.19 -1.62
C ALA A 77 6.63 6.76 -0.66
N LEU A 78 6.07 7.94 -0.97
CA LEU A 78 5.01 8.57 -0.18
C LEU A 78 3.81 7.63 0.01
N PHE A 79 3.29 7.04 -1.06
CA PHE A 79 2.16 6.12 -0.96
C PHE A 79 2.50 4.83 -0.24
N VAL A 80 3.72 4.30 -0.37
CA VAL A 80 4.16 3.16 0.46
C VAL A 80 4.07 3.52 1.95
N PHE A 81 4.57 4.69 2.35
CA PHE A 81 4.51 5.12 3.75
C PHE A 81 3.08 5.41 4.21
N LEU A 82 2.21 5.97 3.36
CA LEU A 82 0.79 6.16 3.68
C LEU A 82 0.10 4.82 3.92
N TYR A 83 0.28 3.84 3.03
CA TYR A 83 -0.33 2.52 3.19
C TYR A 83 0.22 1.75 4.39
N LEU A 84 1.53 1.83 4.64
CA LEU A 84 2.14 1.26 5.84
C LEU A 84 1.59 1.94 7.10
N GLY A 85 1.52 3.28 7.12
CA GLY A 85 1.04 4.06 8.25
C GLY A 85 -0.41 3.74 8.60
N VAL A 86 -1.30 3.72 7.59
CA VAL A 86 -2.71 3.33 7.78
C VAL A 86 -2.81 1.87 8.25
N SER A 87 -2.01 0.96 7.71
CA SER A 87 -2.01 -0.45 8.13
C SER A 87 -1.54 -0.62 9.58
N LEU A 88 -0.47 0.05 9.98
CA LEU A 88 0.03 0.03 11.35
C LEU A 88 -1.00 0.62 12.33
N ALA A 89 -1.58 1.78 11.99
CA ALA A 89 -2.65 2.38 12.79
C ALA A 89 -3.84 1.42 12.94
N SER A 90 -4.28 0.80 11.84
CA SER A 90 -5.36 -0.19 11.84
C SER A 90 -5.04 -1.37 12.76
N VAL A 91 -3.82 -1.91 12.71
CA VAL A 91 -3.39 -3.02 13.57
C VAL A 91 -3.35 -2.60 15.04
N THR A 92 -2.87 -1.39 15.37
CA THR A 92 -2.90 -0.88 16.76
C THR A 92 -4.32 -0.73 17.32
N LEU A 93 -5.28 -0.37 16.47
CA LEU A 93 -6.68 -0.18 16.86
C LEU A 93 -7.41 -1.52 17.02
N LEU A 94 -7.07 -2.52 16.19
CA LEU A 94 -7.81 -3.79 16.12
C LEU A 94 -7.23 -4.88 17.01
N PHE A 95 -5.92 -4.87 17.26
CA PHE A 95 -5.24 -5.93 18.02
C PHE A 95 -4.34 -5.38 19.11
N LYS A 96 -4.29 -6.11 20.24
CA LYS A 96 -3.44 -5.77 21.39
C LYS A 96 -1.97 -6.22 21.26
N PRO A 97 -1.66 -7.41 20.71
CA PRO A 97 -0.28 -7.88 20.68
C PRO A 97 0.62 -7.02 19.77
N LYS A 98 1.68 -6.43 20.35
CA LYS A 98 2.66 -5.62 19.59
C LYS A 98 3.38 -6.41 18.49
N LYS A 99 3.43 -7.74 18.58
CA LYS A 99 4.00 -8.63 17.54
C LYS A 99 3.38 -8.41 16.17
N TYR A 100 2.09 -8.07 16.10
CA TYR A 100 1.40 -7.85 14.82
C TYR A 100 1.85 -6.57 14.10
N LEU A 101 2.30 -5.55 14.84
CA LEU A 101 2.90 -4.36 14.24
C LEU A 101 4.22 -4.70 13.57
N LEU A 102 5.05 -5.49 14.24
CA LEU A 102 6.31 -5.96 13.69
C LEU A 102 6.09 -6.80 12.42
N TYR A 103 5.15 -7.75 12.45
CA TYR A 103 4.83 -8.55 11.26
C TYR A 103 4.31 -7.71 10.10
N THR A 104 3.53 -6.66 10.39
CA THR A 104 3.06 -5.70 9.39
C THR A 104 4.22 -4.96 8.74
N ALA A 105 5.13 -4.41 9.55
CA ALA A 105 6.31 -3.71 9.04
C ALA A 105 7.23 -4.63 8.24
N ILE A 106 7.47 -5.86 8.71
CA ILE A 106 8.28 -6.87 8.02
C ILE A 106 7.64 -7.25 6.68
N ALA A 107 6.33 -7.46 6.61
CA ALA A 107 5.65 -7.81 5.36
C ALA A 107 5.83 -6.71 4.30
N TYR A 108 5.59 -5.44 4.67
CA TYR A 108 5.81 -4.30 3.77
C TYR A 108 7.28 -4.21 3.33
N LEU A 109 8.21 -4.25 4.27
CA LEU A 109 9.64 -4.17 3.99
C LEU A 109 10.10 -5.29 3.06
N THR A 110 9.63 -6.52 3.28
CA THR A 110 9.99 -7.68 2.48
C THR A 110 9.59 -7.48 1.01
N VAL A 111 8.35 -7.06 0.76
CA VAL A 111 7.87 -6.85 -0.61
C VAL A 111 8.62 -5.68 -1.28
N VAL A 112 8.91 -4.60 -0.56
CA VAL A 112 9.70 -3.47 -1.08
C VAL A 112 11.12 -3.90 -1.44
N VAL A 113 11.79 -4.66 -0.56
CA VAL A 113 13.16 -5.14 -0.80
C VAL A 113 13.20 -6.07 -2.01
N VAL A 114 12.23 -6.99 -2.13
CA VAL A 114 12.14 -7.90 -3.28
C VAL A 114 11.88 -7.11 -4.57
N ALA A 115 10.94 -6.16 -4.55
CA ALA A 115 10.66 -5.31 -5.71
C ALA A 115 11.89 -4.49 -6.12
N TYR A 116 12.61 -3.92 -5.16
CA TYR A 116 13.84 -3.18 -5.44
C TYR A 116 14.93 -4.09 -6.04
N ALA A 117 15.14 -5.28 -5.50
CA ALA A 117 16.10 -6.25 -6.05
C ALA A 117 15.76 -6.61 -7.50
N LEU A 118 14.48 -6.86 -7.80
CA LEU A 118 13.99 -7.16 -9.14
C LEU A 118 14.12 -5.99 -10.12
N ASN A 119 13.95 -4.74 -9.66
CA ASN A 119 14.15 -3.57 -10.50
C ASN A 119 15.62 -3.40 -10.94
N ASN A 120 16.55 -3.96 -10.17
CA ASN A 120 17.98 -3.79 -10.35
C ASN A 120 18.68 -5.03 -10.94
N THR A 121 17.95 -5.97 -11.55
CA THR A 121 18.55 -7.16 -12.18
C THR A 121 19.49 -6.83 -13.34
N HIS A 122 19.36 -5.65 -13.94
CA HIS A 122 20.30 -5.15 -14.96
C HIS A 122 21.74 -5.04 -14.44
N LEU A 123 21.94 -4.84 -13.12
CA LEU A 123 23.26 -4.86 -12.49
C LEU A 123 23.93 -6.24 -12.56
N LEU A 124 23.15 -7.30 -12.81
CA LEU A 124 23.61 -8.68 -12.93
C LEU A 124 23.70 -9.15 -14.39
N GLY A 125 23.49 -8.26 -15.36
CA GLY A 125 23.52 -8.60 -16.80
C GLY A 125 22.32 -9.42 -17.30
N ILE A 126 21.25 -9.52 -16.51
CA ILE A 126 20.01 -10.22 -16.88
C ILE A 126 19.07 -9.23 -17.58
N ASP A 127 18.38 -9.67 -18.65
CA ASP A 127 17.33 -8.86 -19.30
C ASP A 127 16.28 -8.44 -18.26
N GLY A 128 16.29 -7.13 -17.96
CA GLY A 128 15.53 -6.55 -16.86
C GLY A 128 14.06 -6.32 -17.18
N ARG A 129 13.58 -6.55 -18.41
CA ARG A 129 12.22 -6.17 -18.78
C ARG A 129 11.15 -6.92 -17.96
N GLN A 130 11.25 -8.24 -17.86
CA GLN A 130 10.28 -9.04 -17.07
C GLN A 130 10.42 -8.76 -15.57
N ALA A 131 11.66 -8.64 -15.09
CA ALA A 131 11.94 -8.33 -13.68
C ALA A 131 11.42 -6.95 -13.28
N TYR A 132 11.53 -5.95 -14.15
CA TYR A 132 10.95 -4.62 -13.98
C TYR A 132 9.43 -4.67 -13.92
N LEU A 133 8.78 -5.36 -14.86
CA LEU A 133 7.32 -5.50 -14.85
C LEU A 133 6.85 -6.15 -13.55
N PHE A 134 7.52 -7.22 -13.11
CA PHE A 134 7.17 -7.90 -11.87
C PHE A 134 7.43 -7.04 -10.63
N SER A 135 8.55 -6.32 -10.59
CA SER A 135 8.84 -5.31 -9.55
C SER A 135 7.74 -4.26 -9.45
N ARG A 136 7.25 -3.77 -10.59
CA ARG A 136 6.17 -2.79 -10.66
C ARG A 136 4.86 -3.34 -10.07
N GLU A 137 4.51 -4.60 -10.35
CA GLU A 137 3.33 -5.24 -9.76
C GLU A 137 3.47 -5.39 -8.23
N LEU A 138 4.65 -5.80 -7.74
CA LEU A 138 4.93 -5.88 -6.31
C LEU A 138 4.79 -4.52 -5.61
N MET A 139 5.33 -3.46 -6.21
CA MET A 139 5.14 -2.09 -5.70
C MET A 139 3.66 -1.68 -5.71
N GLY A 140 2.92 -2.12 -6.73
CA GLY A 140 1.46 -1.99 -6.80
C GLY A 140 0.77 -2.60 -5.57
N PHE A 141 1.18 -3.80 -5.15
CA PHE A 141 0.66 -4.46 -3.95
C PHE A 141 0.97 -3.71 -2.66
N VAL A 142 2.22 -3.27 -2.47
CA VAL A 142 2.65 -2.51 -1.27
C VAL A 142 1.83 -1.23 -1.13
N GLN A 143 1.57 -0.56 -2.23
CA GLN A 143 0.80 0.67 -2.24
C GLN A 143 -0.72 0.42 -2.24
N SER A 144 -1.21 -0.80 -2.08
CA SER A 144 -2.64 -1.12 -2.14
C SER A 144 -3.16 -1.71 -0.82
N PRO A 145 -4.48 -1.89 -0.66
CA PRO A 145 -5.04 -2.58 0.49
C PRO A 145 -4.64 -4.07 0.57
N PHE A 146 -3.95 -4.62 -0.43
CA PHE A 146 -3.66 -6.06 -0.55
C PHE A 146 -2.93 -6.62 0.67
N ILE A 147 -1.77 -6.04 1.04
CA ILE A 147 -0.99 -6.53 2.18
C ILE A 147 -1.82 -6.45 3.47
N PHE A 148 -2.57 -5.35 3.65
CA PHE A 148 -3.46 -5.19 4.79
C PHE A 148 -4.53 -6.28 4.86
N ILE A 149 -5.20 -6.59 3.75
CA ILE A 149 -6.24 -7.65 3.67
C ILE A 149 -5.68 -9.02 4.04
N VAL A 150 -4.48 -9.34 3.56
CA VAL A 150 -3.83 -10.62 3.89
C VAL A 150 -3.52 -10.68 5.38
N LEU A 151 -2.86 -9.65 5.92
CA LEU A 151 -2.43 -9.63 7.31
C LEU A 151 -3.60 -9.61 8.29
N ILE A 152 -4.63 -8.79 8.03
CA ILE A 152 -5.79 -8.70 8.91
C ILE A 152 -6.48 -10.07 9.04
N SER A 153 -6.61 -10.79 7.92
CA SER A 153 -7.21 -12.13 7.88
C SER A 153 -6.39 -13.12 8.72
N VAL A 154 -5.06 -13.09 8.59
CA VAL A 154 -4.15 -13.94 9.36
C VAL A 154 -4.21 -13.61 10.85
N PHE A 155 -4.27 -12.34 11.23
CA PHE A 155 -4.30 -11.93 12.64
C PHE A 155 -5.62 -12.29 13.32
N PHE A 156 -6.75 -12.14 12.62
CA PHE A 156 -8.05 -12.61 13.13
C PHE A 156 -8.06 -14.13 13.35
N LEU A 157 -7.46 -14.89 12.43
CA LEU A 157 -7.35 -16.34 12.58
C LEU A 157 -6.46 -16.72 13.78
N ALA A 158 -5.34 -16.01 13.96
CA ALA A 158 -4.41 -16.24 15.06
C ALA A 158 -5.04 -15.93 16.44
N GLU A 159 -5.73 -14.80 16.60
CA GLU A 159 -6.42 -14.45 17.87
C GLU A 159 -7.50 -15.48 18.21
N LYS A 160 -8.25 -15.96 17.20
CA LYS A 160 -9.27 -17.01 17.39
C LYS A 160 -8.65 -18.33 17.88
N GLN A 161 -7.51 -18.74 17.33
CA GLN A 161 -6.81 -19.96 17.77
C GLN A 161 -6.28 -19.84 19.20
N GLU A 162 -5.67 -18.71 19.56
CA GLU A 162 -5.18 -18.46 20.93
C GLU A 162 -6.32 -18.54 21.95
N LEU A 163 -7.51 -18.00 21.64
CA LEU A 163 -8.69 -18.10 22.49
C LEU A 163 -9.16 -19.55 22.69
N LEU A 164 -9.28 -20.34 21.62
CA LEU A 164 -9.72 -21.73 21.70
C LEU A 164 -8.77 -22.59 22.55
N VAL A 165 -7.46 -22.38 22.41
CA VAL A 165 -6.44 -23.08 23.22
C VAL A 165 -6.54 -22.70 24.69
N SER A 166 -6.83 -21.43 25.00
CA SER A 166 -6.99 -20.99 26.39
C SER A 166 -8.23 -21.57 27.07
N VAL A 167 -9.35 -21.72 26.34
CA VAL A 167 -10.58 -22.32 26.85
C VAL A 167 -10.41 -23.81 27.12
N ASN A 168 -9.72 -24.56 26.24
CA ASN A 168 -9.50 -25.99 26.43
C ASN A 168 -8.49 -26.33 27.55
N LYS A 169 -7.73 -25.34 28.03
CA LYS A 169 -6.77 -25.49 29.13
C LYS A 169 -7.35 -25.11 30.51
N ALA A 170 -8.51 -24.45 30.53
CA ALA A 170 -9.22 -24.01 31.74
C ALA A 170 -10.28 -25.04 32.14
#